data_AF-A0A6V7J2N7-F1
#
_entry.id   AF-A0A6V7J2N7-F1
#
_cell.length_a   1.000
_cell.length_b   1.000
_cell.length_c   1.000
_cell.angle_alpha   90.00
_cell.angle_beta   90.00
_cell.angle_gamma   90.00
#
_symmetry.space_group_name_H-M   'P 1'
#
loop_
_entity.id
_entity.type
_entity.pdbx_description
1 polymer ?
#
loop_
_entity_poly.entity_id
_entity_poly.type
_entity_poly.pdbx_seq_one_letter_code
_entity_poly.pdbx_strand_id
1 'polypeptide(L)'
;GLGIRHLQCLMYFLGISIAYTNRTCVSIAIVAIQEEQKNSDLNSDHVGYILSSFLWGYAVTQVPWGHLARVWSTKWVVGIGILINGFAGLLCPIVYDEGGWIYLCACRVLMGLFQACLLPSIHTLLAEWVPPAERGKL
;
A
#
# COMPACT_ATOMS: atom_id res chain seq x y z
N GLY A 1 31.49 5.80 10.90
CA GLY A 1 30.58 6.93 10.68
C GLY A 1 29.35 6.43 9.97
N LEU A 2 28.15 6.92 10.30
CA LEU A 2 26.92 6.55 9.61
C LEU A 2 27.03 6.92 8.12
N GLY A 3 27.33 5.93 7.28
CA GLY A 3 27.42 6.09 5.84
C GLY A 3 26.04 6.27 5.19
N ILE A 4 26.05 6.77 3.96
CA ILE A 4 24.88 7.03 3.09
C ILE A 4 23.96 5.80 2.96
N ARG A 5 24.52 4.59 3.09
CA ARG A 5 23.79 3.30 3.07
C ARG A 5 22.79 3.16 4.23
N HIS A 6 23.15 3.61 5.44
CA HIS A 6 22.25 3.54 6.59
C HIS A 6 21.09 4.53 6.46
N LEU A 7 21.35 5.71 5.88
CA LEU A 7 20.31 6.71 5.61
C LEU A 7 19.28 6.20 4.59
N GLN A 8 19.72 5.54 3.52
CA GLN A 8 18.81 4.93 2.55
C GLN A 8 17.93 3.86 3.19
N CYS A 9 18.50 2.98 4.02
CA CYS A 9 17.73 1.99 4.75
C CYS A 9 16.70 2.60 5.70
N LEU A 10 17.08 3.66 6.42
CA LEU A 10 16.17 4.39 7.29
C LEU A 10 14.99 4.96 6.50
N MET A 11 15.24 5.57 5.34
CA MET A 11 14.19 6.11 4.48
C MET A 11 13.25 5.03 3.95
N TYR A 12 13.78 3.88 3.50
CA TYR A 12 12.94 2.75 3.08
C TYR A 12 12.13 2.17 4.24
N PHE A 13 12.75 1.99 5.40
CA PHE A 13 12.07 1.48 6.60
C PHE A 13 10.91 2.38 7.02
N LEU A 14 11.16 3.69 7.11
CA LEU A 14 10.12 4.67 7.44
C LEU A 14 9.01 4.67 6.37
N GLY A 15 9.37 4.63 5.09
CA GLY A 15 8.41 4.62 4.01
C GLY A 15 7.49 3.41 4.01
N ILE A 16 8.05 2.21 4.20
CA ILE A 16 7.27 0.97 4.32
C ILE A 16 6.37 1.03 5.55
N SER A 17 6.89 1.51 6.69
CA SER A 17 6.12 1.64 7.93
C SER A 17 4.91 2.56 7.75
N ILE A 18 5.10 3.73 7.14
CA ILE A 18 4.01 4.67 6.85
C ILE A 18 2.96 4.02 5.95
N ALA A 19 3.37 3.29 4.91
CA ALA A 19 2.43 2.62 4.02
C ALA A 19 1.61 1.53 4.72
N TYR A 20 2.22 0.78 5.64
CA TYR A 20 1.52 -0.21 6.47
C TYR A 20 0.56 0.45 7.46
N THR A 21 0.97 1.53 8.12
CA THR A 21 0.10 2.28 9.03
C THR A 21 -1.09 2.89 8.31
N ASN A 22 -0.88 3.48 7.12
CA ASN A 22 -1.99 4.03 6.34
C ASN A 22 -3.03 2.95 5.98
N ARG A 23 -2.56 1.74 5.66
CA ARG A 23 -3.45 0.59 5.37
C ARG A 23 -4.28 0.19 6.59
N THR A 24 -3.69 0.17 7.79
CA THR A 24 -4.41 -0.20 9.01
C THR A 24 -5.41 0.88 9.40
N CYS A 25 -5.03 2.16 9.37
CA CYS A 25 -5.93 3.28 9.65
C CYS A 25 -7.18 3.26 8.75
N VAL A 26 -6.98 3.08 7.45
CA VAL A 26 -8.07 3.06 6.47
C VAL A 26 -8.95 1.81 6.62
N SER A 27 -8.40 0.68 7.09
CA SER A 27 -9.20 -0.52 7.41
C SER A 27 -10.06 -0.30 8.67
N ILE A 28 -9.51 0.31 9.71
CA ILE A 28 -10.24 0.66 10.95
C ILE A 28 -11.36 1.66 10.64
N ALA A 29 -11.09 2.68 9.81
CA ALA A 29 -12.08 3.68 9.43
C ALA A 29 -13.31 3.07 8.74
N ILE A 30 -13.13 2.08 7.87
CA ILE A 30 -14.26 1.39 7.23
C ILE A 30 -15.09 0.61 8.25
N VAL A 31 -14.43 -0.05 9.22
CA VAL A 31 -15.14 -0.77 10.28
C VAL A 31 -15.91 0.23 11.18
N ALA A 32 -15.36 1.41 11.43
CA ALA A 32 -16.06 2.46 12.17
C ALA A 32 -17.32 2.95 11.41
N ILE A 33 -17.20 3.19 10.11
CA ILE A 33 -18.35 3.54 9.25
C ILE A 33 -19.41 2.44 9.28
N GLN A 34 -19.01 1.16 9.28
CA GLN A 34 -19.93 0.03 9.39
C GLN A 34 -20.70 0.01 10.71
N GLU A 35 -20.02 0.24 11.84
CA GLU A 35 -20.67 0.23 13.16
C GLU A 35 -21.68 1.37 13.30
N GLU A 36 -21.42 2.53 12.68
CA GLU A 36 -22.35 3.66 12.62
C GLU A 36 -23.59 3.36 11.77
N GLN A 37 -23.40 2.68 10.63
CA GLN A 37 -24.48 2.29 9.72
C GLN A 37 -25.25 1.03 10.16
N LYS A 38 -24.80 0.33 11.20
CA LYS A 38 -25.40 -0.91 11.72
C LYS A 38 -26.85 -0.80 12.17
N ASN A 39 -27.34 0.42 12.45
CA ASN A 39 -28.74 0.69 12.76
C ASN A 39 -29.64 0.82 11.51
N SER A 40 -29.04 0.91 10.32
CA SER A 40 -29.72 0.83 9.03
C SER A 40 -29.49 -0.59 8.51
N ASP A 41 -30.54 -1.41 8.38
CA ASP A 41 -30.49 -2.84 7.97
C ASP A 41 -29.75 -3.12 6.64
N LEU A 42 -29.31 -2.08 5.93
CA LEU A 42 -28.49 -2.16 4.76
C LEU A 42 -27.01 -1.96 5.12
N ASN A 43 -26.27 -3.06 5.00
CA ASN A 43 -25.02 -3.09 4.23
C ASN A 43 -23.69 -3.55 4.90
N SER A 44 -23.73 -4.70 5.58
CA SER A 44 -22.52 -5.52 5.77
C SER A 44 -21.88 -5.97 4.45
N ASP A 45 -22.67 -6.14 3.38
CA ASP A 45 -22.18 -6.64 2.10
C ASP A 45 -21.27 -5.64 1.37
N HIS A 46 -21.55 -4.33 1.43
CA HIS A 46 -20.72 -3.35 0.72
C HIS A 46 -19.35 -3.16 1.38
N VAL A 47 -19.24 -3.33 2.70
CA VAL A 47 -17.94 -3.33 3.39
C VAL A 47 -17.05 -4.46 2.89
N GLY A 48 -17.61 -5.66 2.69
CA GLY A 48 -16.91 -6.79 2.10
C GLY A 48 -16.42 -6.49 0.68
N TYR A 49 -17.23 -5.81 -0.14
CA TYR A 49 -16.82 -5.37 -1.47
C TYR A 49 -15.69 -4.32 -1.44
N ILE A 50 -15.73 -3.35 -0.52
CA ILE A 50 -14.66 -2.34 -0.40
C ILE A 50 -13.35 -2.95 0.12
N LEU A 51 -13.42 -3.95 1.01
CA LEU A 51 -12.22 -4.64 1.50
C LEU A 51 -11.59 -5.52 0.41
N SER A 52 -12.43 -6.22 -0.37
CA SER A 52 -11.95 -7.09 -1.46
C SER A 52 -11.43 -6.31 -2.67
N SER A 53 -11.92 -5.10 -2.95
CA SER A 53 -11.43 -4.29 -4.06
C SER A 53 -9.96 -3.88 -3.89
N PHE A 54 -9.53 -3.60 -2.66
CA PHE A 54 -8.11 -3.41 -2.34
C PHE A 54 -7.27 -4.64 -2.69
N LEU A 55 -7.76 -5.84 -2.33
CA LEU A 55 -7.09 -7.11 -2.63
C LEU A 55 -6.95 -7.35 -4.13
N TRP A 56 -7.99 -7.07 -4.91
CA TRP A 56 -7.95 -7.18 -6.37
C TRP A 56 -6.96 -6.21 -7.00
N GLY A 57 -6.97 -4.95 -6.57
CA GLY A 57 -5.99 -3.96 -7.03
C GLY A 57 -4.56 -4.42 -6.73
N TYR A 58 -4.32 -4.87 -5.50
CA TYR A 58 -3.03 -5.36 -5.05
C TYR A 58 -2.57 -6.60 -5.83
N ALA A 59 -3.42 -7.62 -5.97
CA ALA A 59 -3.08 -8.89 -6.62
C ALA A 59 -2.71 -8.71 -8.10
N VAL A 60 -3.50 -7.90 -8.83
CA VAL A 60 -3.28 -7.67 -10.27
C VAL A 60 -1.96 -6.94 -10.52
N THR A 61 -1.60 -5.99 -9.66
CA THR A 61 -0.39 -5.20 -9.86
C THR A 61 0.86 -5.79 -9.23
N GLN A 62 0.75 -6.76 -8.32
CA GLN A 62 1.91 -7.40 -7.71
C GLN A 62 2.85 -8.02 -8.75
N VAL A 63 2.31 -8.63 -9.80
CA VAL A 63 3.08 -9.24 -10.90
C VAL A 63 3.84 -8.18 -11.73
N PRO A 64 3.18 -7.15 -12.32
CA PRO A 64 3.87 -6.14 -13.09
C PRO A 64 4.85 -5.31 -12.25
N TRP A 65 4.54 -4.99 -10.97
CA TRP A 65 5.50 -4.32 -10.09
C TRP A 65 6.73 -5.18 -9.79
N GLY A 66 6.57 -6.50 -9.69
CA GLY A 66 7.69 -7.42 -9.53
C GLY A 66 8.65 -7.38 -10.73
N HIS A 67 8.12 -7.27 -11.95
CA HIS A 67 8.93 -7.07 -13.14
C HIS A 67 9.56 -5.67 -13.16
N LEU A 68 8.76 -4.64 -12.91
CA LEU A 68 9.20 -3.24 -12.96
C LEU A 68 10.31 -2.94 -11.94
N ALA A 69 10.29 -3.56 -10.76
CA ALA A 69 11.32 -3.39 -9.74
C ALA A 69 12.70 -3.93 -10.13
N ARG A 70 12.79 -4.80 -11.15
CA ARG A 70 14.08 -5.25 -11.70
C ARG A 70 14.69 -4.25 -12.68
N VAL A 71 13.85 -3.48 -13.37
CA VAL A 71 14.26 -2.59 -14.46
C VAL A 71 14.34 -1.14 -14.00
N TRP A 72 13.50 -0.76 -13.02
CA TRP A 72 13.37 0.61 -12.52
C TRP A 72 14.09 0.79 -11.19
N SER A 73 14.62 1.99 -10.94
CA SER A 73 15.29 2.31 -9.69
C SER A 73 14.27 2.31 -8.54
N THR A 74 14.39 1.33 -7.62
CA THR A 74 13.48 1.10 -6.49
C THR A 74 13.16 2.36 -5.68
N LYS A 75 14.12 3.29 -5.59
CA LYS A 75 13.99 4.54 -4.82
C LYS A 75 12.81 5.41 -5.30
N TRP A 76 12.63 5.50 -6.61
CA TRP A 76 11.58 6.32 -7.21
C TRP A 76 10.23 5.63 -7.15
N VAL A 77 10.23 4.31 -7.36
CA VAL A 77 9.02 3.48 -7.29
C VAL A 77 8.40 3.56 -5.89
N VAL A 78 9.22 3.37 -4.85
CA VAL A 78 8.76 3.44 -3.46
C VAL A 78 8.32 4.85 -3.09
N GLY A 79 9.10 5.87 -3.44
CA GLY A 79 8.76 7.26 -3.12
C GLY A 79 7.42 7.68 -3.74
N ILE A 80 7.22 7.43 -5.03
CA ILE A 80 5.98 7.76 -5.73
C ILE A 80 4.81 6.91 -5.20
N GLY A 81 5.03 5.61 -4.96
CA GLY A 81 4.00 4.72 -4.42
C GLY A 81 3.51 5.15 -3.04
N ILE A 82 4.41 5.54 -2.14
CA ILE A 82 4.04 6.04 -0.80
C ILE A 82 3.31 7.37 -0.90
N LEU A 83 3.79 8.30 -1.74
CA LEU A 83 3.13 9.59 -1.91
C LEU A 83 1.69 9.41 -2.40
N ILE A 84 1.48 8.65 -3.47
CA ILE A 84 0.14 8.41 -4.01
C ILE A 84 -0.74 7.66 -3.00
N ASN A 85 -0.20 6.66 -2.30
CA ASN A 85 -0.94 5.93 -1.29
C ASN A 85 -1.34 6.84 -0.10
N GLY A 86 -0.46 7.75 0.32
CA GLY A 86 -0.74 8.75 1.35
C GLY A 86 -1.82 9.74 0.92
N PHE A 87 -1.72 10.28 -0.29
CA PHE A 87 -2.75 11.15 -0.87
C PHE A 87 -4.11 10.44 -0.97
N ALA A 88 -4.14 9.19 -1.44
CA ALA A 88 -5.36 8.41 -1.53
C ALA A 88 -5.97 8.09 -0.15
N GLY A 89 -5.14 7.92 0.88
CA GLY A 89 -5.59 7.77 2.28
C GLY A 89 -6.24 9.04 2.83
N LEU A 90 -5.67 10.21 2.55
CA LEU A 90 -6.27 11.51 2.91
C LEU A 90 -7.57 11.79 2.16
N LEU A 91 -7.68 11.27 0.93
CA LEU A 91 -8.85 11.46 0.08
C LEU A 91 -10.02 10.53 0.46
N CYS A 92 -9.76 9.39 1.13
CA CYS A 92 -10.79 8.45 1.58
C CYS A 92 -11.97 9.07 2.34
N PRO A 93 -11.76 9.89 3.40
CA PRO A 93 -12.89 10.50 4.13
C PRO A 93 -13.69 11.49 3.28
N ILE A 94 -13.02 12.28 2.43
CA ILE A 94 -13.67 13.27 1.54
C ILE A 94 -14.55 12.56 0.51
N VAL A 95 -14.03 11.48 -0.06
CA VAL A 95 -14.70 10.70 -1.11
C VAL A 95 -15.88 9.91 -0.58
N TYR A 96 -15.83 9.49 0.69
CA TYR A 96 -16.96 8.86 1.35
C TYR A 96 -18.16 9.81 1.48
N ASP A 97 -17.90 11.06 1.84
CA ASP A 97 -18.94 12.08 2.06
C ASP A 97 -19.66 12.47 0.76
N GLU A 98 -18.91 12.58 -0.34
CA GLU A 98 -19.42 13.03 -1.64
C GLU A 98 -19.97 11.88 -2.53
N GLY A 99 -19.33 10.72 -2.50
CA GLY A 99 -19.52 9.66 -3.51
C GLY A 99 -20.07 8.33 -2.97
N GLY A 100 -20.12 8.15 -1.65
CA GLY A 100 -20.53 6.88 -1.06
C GLY A 100 -19.57 5.71 -1.35
N TRP A 101 -20.08 4.48 -1.28
CA TRP A 101 -19.26 3.26 -1.23
C TRP A 101 -18.49 2.94 -2.52
N ILE A 102 -18.99 3.34 -3.70
CA ILE A 102 -18.37 3.06 -5.01
C ILE A 102 -17.07 3.84 -5.19
N TYR A 103 -17.05 5.12 -4.81
CA TYR A 103 -15.84 5.92 -4.96
C TYR A 103 -14.78 5.53 -3.92
N LEU A 104 -15.20 5.15 -2.71
CA LEU A 104 -14.30 4.48 -1.75
C LEU A 104 -13.66 3.24 -2.36
N CYS A 105 -14.44 2.43 -3.06
CA CYS A 105 -13.96 1.23 -3.75
C CYS A 105 -12.89 1.58 -4.80
N ALA A 106 -13.11 2.61 -5.63
CA ALA A 106 -12.12 3.07 -6.60
C ALA A 106 -10.83 3.60 -5.93
N CYS A 107 -10.97 4.37 -4.85
CA CYS A 107 -9.84 4.85 -4.06
C CYS A 107 -9.04 3.68 -3.46
N ARG A 108 -9.72 2.63 -2.98
CA ARG A 108 -9.10 1.41 -2.46
C ARG A 108 -8.35 0.61 -3.51
N VAL A 109 -8.91 0.51 -4.73
CA VAL A 109 -8.20 -0.12 -5.84
C VAL A 109 -6.92 0.66 -6.11
N LEU A 110 -6.96 1.99 -6.23
CA LEU A 110 -5.77 2.82 -6.41
C LEU A 110 -4.73 2.60 -5.30
N MET A 111 -5.14 2.63 -4.04
CA MET A 111 -4.24 2.34 -2.91
C MET A 111 -3.60 0.95 -3.05
N GLY A 112 -4.38 -0.09 -3.36
CA GLY A 112 -3.88 -1.45 -3.58
C GLY A 112 -2.86 -1.51 -4.73
N LEU A 113 -3.13 -0.80 -5.83
CA LEU A 113 -2.26 -0.73 -7.00
C LEU A 113 -0.88 -0.16 -6.64
N PHE A 114 -0.83 0.93 -5.89
CA PHE A 114 0.44 1.56 -5.52
C PHE A 114 1.11 0.86 -4.33
N GLN A 115 0.35 0.17 -3.47
CA GLN A 115 0.91 -0.54 -2.33
C GLN A 115 1.59 -1.87 -2.72
N ALA A 116 1.23 -2.45 -3.87
CA ALA A 116 1.84 -3.68 -4.38
C ALA A 116 3.35 -3.58 -4.66
N CYS A 117 3.91 -2.36 -4.77
CA CYS A 117 5.34 -2.15 -4.93
C CYS A 117 6.17 -2.41 -3.66
N LEU A 118 5.55 -2.56 -2.48
CA LEU A 118 6.27 -2.75 -1.21
C LEU A 118 7.04 -4.08 -1.17
N LEU A 119 6.43 -5.19 -1.59
CA LEU A 119 7.06 -6.51 -1.61
C LEU A 119 8.36 -6.53 -2.43
N PRO A 120 8.36 -6.17 -3.72
CA PRO A 120 9.60 -6.18 -4.50
C PRO A 120 10.65 -5.22 -3.93
N SER A 121 10.23 -4.13 -3.30
CA SER A 121 11.13 -3.18 -2.66
C SER A 121 11.87 -3.79 -1.47
N ILE A 122 11.17 -4.55 -0.63
CA ILE A 122 11.77 -5.33 0.47
C ILE A 122 12.75 -6.35 -0.09
N HIS A 123 12.39 -7.06 -1.17
CA HIS A 123 13.28 -8.03 -1.79
C HIS A 123 14.55 -7.38 -2.35
N THR A 124 14.45 -6.22 -3.01
CA THR A 124 15.65 -5.48 -3.46
C THR A 124 16.50 -4.98 -2.30
N LEU A 125 15.89 -4.49 -1.23
CA LEU A 125 16.62 -4.07 -0.03
C LEU A 125 17.39 -5.26 0.57
N LEU A 126 16.73 -6.41 0.72
CA LEU A 126 17.35 -7.62 1.24
C LEU A 126 18.50 -8.09 0.32
N ALA A 127 18.30 -8.06 -1.00
CA ALA A 127 19.34 -8.40 -1.96
C ALA A 127 20.56 -7.45 -1.86
N GLU A 128 20.37 -6.17 -1.53
CA GLU A 128 21.45 -5.20 -1.37
C GLU A 128 22.19 -5.31 -0.03
N TRP A 129 21.55 -5.91 0.99
CA TRP A 129 22.15 -6.23 2.28
C TRP A 129 22.91 -7.55 2.31
N VAL A 130 22.46 -8.55 1.55
CA VAL A 130 23.15 -9.84 1.47
C VAL A 130 24.43 -9.68 0.64
N PRO A 131 25.62 -10.04 1.18
CA PRO A 131 26.86 -10.02 0.42
C PRO A 131 26.71 -10.80 -0.90
N PRO A 132 27.31 -10.35 -2.02
CA PRO A 132 27.14 -11.00 -3.32
C PRO A 132 27.53 -12.49 -3.32
N ALA A 133 28.36 -12.93 -2.37
CA ALA A 133 28.74 -14.34 -2.16
C ALA A 133 27.60 -15.24 -1.65
N GLU A 134 26.55 -14.68 -1.03
CA GLU A 134 25.44 -15.43 -0.43
C GLU A 134 24.10 -15.25 -1.18
N ARG A 135 24.06 -14.39 -2.21
CA ARG A 135 22.87 -14.11 -3.03
C ARG A 135 22.29 -15.34 -3.77
N GLY A 136 23.08 -16.40 -3.96
CA GLY A 136 22.65 -17.64 -4.62
C GLY A 136 22.02 -18.70 -3.69
N LYS A 137 21.94 -18.44 -2.38
CA LYS A 137 21.33 -19.35 -1.38
C LYS A 137 19.92 -18.95 -0.96
N LEU A 138 19.37 -17.87 -1.51
CA LEU A 138 17.98 -17.42 -1.38
C LEU A 138 17.15 -17.90 -2.57
#